data_AF-A0A932ZAK2-F1
#
_entry.id   AF-A0A932ZAK2-F1
#
_cell.length_a   1.000
_cell.length_b   1.000
_cell.length_c   1.000
_cell.angle_alpha   90.00
_cell.angle_beta   90.00
_cell.angle_gamma   90.00
#
_symmetry.space_group_name_H-M   'P 1'
#
loop_
_entity.id
_entity.type
_entity.pdbx_description
1 polymer ?
#
loop_
_entity_poly.entity_id
_entity_poly.type
_entity_poly.pdbx_seq_one_letter_code
_entity_poly.pdbx_strand_id
1 'polypeptide(L)'
;MKRQLVRCTSKICFFVGIFLISANTVGLLTSLRNDEIFLEKNVLFEQDITLSAKQVYAAINAPAADKKSYFNVLTHAINKGIAHYWLDEGIDKYNLRIPFSENYLLFITSFIIPQYYRKYELRDYRLAIERGVGLCSQHAIIVAEILKEKGIESGIMTLPDHVIAIARVDDGRNEWWVLDADYGVVLPHGPEEIKKTPDIIAPYYRSRGYDERTIATLTSNYGKKGKVYLDGAKNYGSKIYWAEAATYILVWIIPGLLMIPLIVAAGTRKKLRAGSGYFTGRRTASGAECYGSSTPG
;
A
#
# COMPACT_ATOMS: atom_id res chain seq x y z
N MET A 1 -9.38 39.65 -20.06
CA MET A 1 -9.55 38.98 -18.75
C MET A 1 -9.71 37.45 -18.84
N LYS A 2 -10.79 36.89 -19.40
CA LYS A 2 -11.05 35.42 -19.42
C LYS A 2 -9.89 34.56 -19.99
N ARG A 3 -9.26 34.97 -21.10
CA ARG A 3 -8.14 34.23 -21.71
C ARG A 3 -6.85 34.24 -20.88
N GLN A 4 -6.59 35.32 -20.14
CA GLN A 4 -5.42 35.39 -19.25
C GLN A 4 -5.64 34.50 -18.02
N LEU A 5 -6.85 34.54 -17.45
CA LEU A 5 -7.21 33.68 -16.33
C LEU A 5 -7.04 32.19 -16.67
N VAL A 6 -7.60 31.73 -17.81
CA VAL A 6 -7.45 30.33 -18.26
C VAL A 6 -5.97 29.95 -18.43
N ARG A 7 -5.15 30.85 -19.00
CA ARG A 7 -3.70 30.60 -19.15
C ARG A 7 -2.97 30.50 -17.81
N CYS A 8 -3.33 31.33 -16.84
CA CYS A 8 -2.77 31.26 -15.49
C CYS A 8 -3.17 29.95 -14.81
N THR A 9 -4.45 29.60 -14.84
CA THR A 9 -4.95 28.32 -14.29
C THR A 9 -4.25 27.12 -14.91
N SER A 10 -4.13 27.04 -16.24
CA SER A 10 -3.44 25.92 -16.90
C SER A 10 -1.97 25.81 -16.51
N LYS A 11 -1.26 26.93 -16.29
CA LYS A 11 0.12 26.91 -15.80
C LYS A 11 0.20 26.39 -14.37
N ILE A 12 -0.69 26.87 -13.49
CA ILE A 12 -0.76 26.40 -12.10
C ILE A 12 -1.01 24.90 -12.06
N CYS A 13 -2.03 24.40 -12.76
CA CYS A 13 -2.32 22.96 -12.83
C CYS A 13 -1.12 22.16 -13.34
N PHE A 14 -0.42 22.66 -14.37
CA PHE A 14 0.76 22.00 -14.91
C PHE A 14 1.90 21.89 -13.88
N PHE A 15 2.23 22.97 -13.18
CA PHE A 15 3.28 22.94 -12.16
C PHE A 15 2.89 22.11 -10.93
N VAL A 16 1.62 22.13 -10.53
CA VAL A 16 1.10 21.23 -9.49
C VAL A 16 1.21 19.77 -9.93
N GLY A 17 0.88 19.46 -11.19
CA GLY A 17 1.05 18.11 -11.75
C GLY A 17 2.51 17.63 -11.70
N ILE A 18 3.46 18.48 -12.11
CA ILE A 18 4.90 18.16 -11.99
C ILE A 18 5.30 17.93 -10.54
N PHE A 19 4.87 18.81 -9.63
CA PHE A 19 5.20 18.70 -8.21
C PHE A 19 4.70 17.37 -7.63
N LEU A 20 3.45 16.99 -7.90
CA LEU A 20 2.87 15.74 -7.41
C LEU A 20 3.56 14.50 -7.98
N ILE A 21 3.88 14.47 -9.29
CA ILE A 21 4.65 13.36 -9.88
C ILE A 21 6.03 13.27 -9.24
N SER A 22 6.69 14.40 -9.04
CA SER A 22 8.03 14.45 -8.45
C SER A 22 8.01 13.95 -7.00
N ALA A 23 7.03 14.41 -6.20
CA ALA A 23 6.85 13.95 -4.83
C ALA A 23 6.64 12.43 -4.75
N ASN A 24 5.75 11.89 -5.60
CA ASN A 24 5.50 10.44 -5.65
C ASN A 24 6.69 9.64 -6.15
N THR A 25 7.47 10.18 -7.10
CA THR A 25 8.70 9.54 -7.58
C THR A 25 9.76 9.49 -6.47
N VAL A 26 9.86 10.54 -5.65
CA VAL A 26 10.73 10.54 -4.45
C VAL A 26 10.27 9.50 -3.44
N GLY A 27 8.95 9.32 -3.25
CA GLY A 27 8.40 8.26 -2.40
C GLY A 27 8.88 6.86 -2.79
N LEU A 28 8.88 6.53 -4.08
CA LEU A 28 9.38 5.23 -4.58
C LEU A 28 10.85 4.95 -4.22
N LEU A 29 11.64 5.98 -3.94
CA LEU A 29 13.05 5.88 -3.57
C LEU A 29 13.28 6.02 -2.06
N THR A 30 12.24 6.35 -1.29
CA THR A 30 12.32 6.61 0.14
C THR A 30 11.75 5.42 0.88
N SER A 31 12.52 4.83 1.81
CA SER A 31 12.02 3.73 2.64
C SER A 31 10.86 4.22 3.51
N LEU A 32 9.81 3.41 3.63
CA LEU A 32 8.76 3.62 4.63
C LEU A 32 9.22 3.24 6.03
N ARG A 33 10.30 2.48 6.16
CA ARG A 33 10.85 2.09 7.45
C ARG A 33 11.61 3.26 8.05
N ASN A 34 11.35 3.51 9.32
CA ASN A 34 12.27 4.29 10.15
C ASN A 34 13.04 3.33 11.04
N ASP A 35 14.36 3.25 10.87
CA ASP A 35 15.25 2.33 11.57
C ASP A 35 15.30 2.56 13.09
N GLU A 36 14.83 3.72 13.59
CA GLU A 36 14.68 3.92 15.04
C GLU A 36 13.72 2.91 15.68
N ILE A 37 12.86 2.23 14.90
CA ILE A 37 11.97 1.19 15.43
C ILE A 37 12.72 0.02 16.05
N PHE A 38 13.94 -0.28 15.59
CA PHE A 38 14.80 -1.32 16.18
C PHE A 38 15.32 -0.95 17.57
N LEU A 39 15.26 0.33 17.92
CA LEU A 39 15.70 0.88 19.21
C LEU A 39 14.50 1.27 20.09
N GLU A 40 13.27 1.15 19.58
CA GLU A 40 12.06 1.52 20.30
C GLU A 40 11.84 0.59 21.49
N LYS A 41 11.57 1.18 22.65
CA LYS A 41 11.31 0.44 23.90
C LYS A 41 9.83 0.41 24.25
N ASN A 42 9.05 1.34 23.70
CA ASN A 42 7.60 1.40 23.89
C ASN A 42 6.87 0.49 22.88
N VAL A 43 7.28 -0.76 22.82
CA VAL A 43 6.70 -1.83 22.00
C VAL A 43 6.00 -2.85 22.90
N LEU A 44 5.09 -3.64 22.33
CA LEU A 44 4.34 -4.64 23.12
C LEU A 44 5.25 -5.78 23.59
N PHE A 45 6.20 -6.20 22.74
CA PHE A 45 7.09 -7.32 23.00
C PHE A 45 8.55 -6.88 23.13
N GLU A 46 9.32 -7.54 24.00
CA GLU A 46 10.77 -7.36 24.02
C GLU A 46 11.37 -7.80 22.68
N GLN A 47 12.21 -6.95 22.08
CA GLN A 47 12.82 -7.20 20.77
C GLN A 47 11.77 -7.55 19.70
N ASP A 48 10.68 -6.76 19.68
CA ASP A 48 9.52 -6.92 18.81
C ASP A 48 9.94 -7.03 17.34
N ILE A 49 10.91 -6.20 16.91
CA ILE A 49 11.46 -6.21 15.57
C ILE A 49 12.97 -6.42 15.59
N THR A 50 13.45 -7.36 14.79
CA THR A 50 14.88 -7.70 14.66
C THR A 50 15.32 -7.94 13.21
N LEU A 51 14.37 -8.10 12.28
CA LEU A 51 14.63 -8.27 10.86
C LEU A 51 14.29 -6.99 10.09
N SER A 52 15.20 -6.58 9.21
CA SER A 52 14.92 -5.63 8.13
C SER A 52 13.94 -6.20 7.11
N ALA A 53 13.27 -5.33 6.35
CA ALA A 53 12.38 -5.74 5.26
C ALA A 53 13.09 -6.71 4.29
N LYS A 54 14.35 -6.42 3.94
CA LYS A 54 15.17 -7.30 3.08
C LYS A 54 15.37 -8.70 3.68
N GLN A 55 15.62 -8.81 4.98
CA GLN A 55 15.77 -10.10 5.66
C GLN A 55 14.45 -10.87 5.71
N VAL A 56 13.33 -10.18 5.94
CA VAL A 56 11.98 -10.78 5.86
C VAL A 56 11.76 -11.37 4.47
N TYR A 57 12.01 -10.59 3.42
CA TYR A 57 11.87 -11.06 2.04
C TYR A 57 12.79 -12.23 1.70
N ALA A 58 14.03 -12.22 2.20
CA ALA A 58 14.94 -13.34 2.03
C ALA A 58 14.39 -14.62 2.68
N ALA A 59 13.81 -14.51 3.89
CA ALA A 59 13.24 -15.65 4.61
C ALA A 59 11.99 -16.22 3.92
N ILE A 60 11.02 -15.38 3.53
CA ILE A 60 9.74 -15.86 2.95
C ILE A 60 9.89 -16.37 1.50
N ASN A 61 10.99 -16.01 0.82
CA ASN A 61 11.30 -16.50 -0.52
C ASN A 61 12.28 -17.66 -0.54
N ALA A 62 12.86 -18.02 0.62
CA ALA A 62 13.68 -19.21 0.73
C ALA A 62 12.85 -20.47 0.44
N PRO A 63 13.41 -21.46 -0.28
CA PRO A 63 12.76 -22.74 -0.45
C PRO A 63 12.45 -23.40 0.90
N ALA A 64 11.26 -23.99 1.00
CA ALA A 64 10.85 -24.79 2.16
C ALA A 64 10.58 -26.23 1.72
N ALA A 65 10.85 -27.18 2.60
CA ALA A 65 10.65 -28.61 2.31
C ALA A 65 9.17 -28.96 2.08
N ASP A 66 8.27 -28.32 2.85
CA ASP A 66 6.83 -28.54 2.81
C ASP A 66 6.06 -27.31 3.33
N LYS A 67 4.72 -27.33 3.21
CA LYS A 67 3.84 -26.23 3.66
C LYS A 67 3.95 -25.98 5.17
N LYS A 68 4.07 -27.02 6.00
CA LYS A 68 4.15 -26.90 7.47
C LYS A 68 5.45 -26.21 7.90
N SER A 69 6.55 -26.59 7.29
CA SER A 69 7.86 -25.96 7.45
C SER A 69 7.82 -24.51 6.97
N TYR A 70 7.19 -24.25 5.81
CA TYR A 70 7.01 -22.89 5.29
C TYR A 70 6.20 -21.99 6.23
N PHE A 71 5.12 -22.51 6.83
CA PHE A 71 4.29 -21.75 7.78
C PHE A 71 5.09 -21.29 9.00
N ASN A 72 5.97 -22.15 9.52
CA ASN A 72 6.86 -21.76 10.62
C ASN A 72 7.85 -20.65 10.21
N VAL A 73 8.47 -20.76 9.04
CA VAL A 73 9.38 -19.73 8.50
C VAL A 73 8.64 -18.42 8.31
N LEU A 74 7.48 -18.45 7.67
CA LEU A 74 6.66 -17.26 7.41
C LEU A 74 6.22 -16.59 8.71
N THR A 75 5.57 -17.33 9.61
CA THR A 75 5.07 -16.79 10.89
C THR A 75 6.21 -16.18 11.71
N HIS A 76 7.38 -16.83 11.76
CA HIS A 76 8.52 -16.31 12.48
C HIS A 76 9.15 -15.07 11.80
N ALA A 77 9.29 -15.08 10.48
CA ALA A 77 9.84 -13.95 9.73
C ALA A 77 8.96 -12.70 9.88
N ILE A 78 7.64 -12.84 9.86
CA ILE A 78 6.72 -11.72 10.07
C ILE A 78 6.77 -11.25 11.53
N ASN A 79 6.75 -12.16 12.51
CA ASN A 79 6.89 -11.81 13.93
C ASN A 79 8.15 -10.99 14.21
N LYS A 80 9.26 -11.31 13.55
CA LYS A 80 10.53 -10.58 13.73
C LYS A 80 10.72 -9.41 12.78
N GLY A 81 9.84 -9.25 11.81
CA GLY A 81 9.92 -8.26 10.75
C GLY A 81 9.02 -7.04 10.95
N ILE A 82 8.02 -7.14 11.84
CA ILE A 82 7.00 -6.15 12.09
C ILE A 82 6.92 -5.95 13.61
N ALA A 83 7.07 -4.71 14.09
CA ALA A 83 6.81 -4.42 15.51
C ALA A 83 5.30 -4.22 15.74
N HIS A 84 4.80 -4.73 16.86
CA HIS A 84 3.48 -4.39 17.38
C HIS A 84 3.51 -2.99 18.01
N TYR A 85 3.26 -1.97 17.18
CA TYR A 85 3.34 -0.56 17.57
C TYR A 85 2.22 0.26 16.93
N TRP A 86 1.45 1.01 17.76
CA TRP A 86 0.34 1.84 17.27
C TRP A 86 0.11 3.15 18.05
N LEU A 87 1.16 3.64 18.72
CA LEU A 87 1.11 4.87 19.52
C LEU A 87 1.11 6.14 18.65
N ASP A 88 0.60 7.25 19.19
CA ASP A 88 0.42 8.50 18.45
C ASP A 88 1.75 9.18 18.09
N GLU A 89 2.79 8.98 18.89
CA GLU A 89 4.16 9.42 18.64
C GLU A 89 4.73 8.80 17.34
N GLY A 90 4.22 7.62 16.96
CA GLY A 90 4.62 6.95 15.73
C GLY A 90 3.92 7.43 14.47
N ILE A 91 2.92 8.34 14.58
CA ILE A 91 2.10 8.74 13.44
C ILE A 91 2.95 9.20 12.25
N ASP A 92 3.84 10.15 12.51
CA ASP A 92 4.77 10.66 11.49
C ASP A 92 6.15 10.00 11.63
N LYS A 93 6.56 9.60 12.85
CA LYS A 93 7.87 8.97 13.09
C LYS A 93 8.03 7.62 12.39
N TYR A 94 7.03 6.75 12.51
CA TYR A 94 7.03 5.39 11.94
C TYR A 94 6.07 5.26 10.76
N ASN A 95 5.68 6.39 10.16
CA ASN A 95 4.83 6.43 8.96
C ASN A 95 3.50 5.66 9.14
N LEU A 96 2.90 5.70 10.33
CA LEU A 96 1.53 5.19 10.50
C LEU A 96 0.55 6.03 9.68
N ARG A 97 0.78 7.34 9.58
CA ARG A 97 0.23 8.16 8.50
C ARG A 97 1.08 7.93 7.26
N ILE A 98 0.45 7.59 6.15
CA ILE A 98 1.15 7.44 4.88
C ILE A 98 1.77 8.78 4.47
N PRO A 99 3.10 8.86 4.23
CA PRO A 99 3.77 10.10 3.87
C PRO A 99 3.20 10.74 2.60
N PHE A 100 3.30 12.07 2.50
CA PHE A 100 2.86 12.79 1.31
C PHE A 100 3.56 12.30 0.04
N SER A 101 4.86 12.04 0.13
CA SER A 101 5.67 11.52 -0.97
C SER A 101 5.32 10.08 -1.34
N GLU A 102 4.75 9.29 -0.43
CA GLU A 102 4.31 7.92 -0.75
C GLU A 102 2.96 7.96 -1.49
N ASN A 103 1.96 8.60 -0.87
CA ASN A 103 0.62 8.68 -1.42
C ASN A 103 -0.08 9.93 -0.90
N TYR A 104 0.00 11.03 -1.64
CA TYR A 104 -0.59 12.31 -1.24
C TYR A 104 -2.12 12.24 -1.03
N LEU A 105 -2.82 11.30 -1.69
CA LEU A 105 -4.27 11.15 -1.51
C LEU A 105 -4.60 10.57 -0.12
N LEU A 106 -3.90 9.51 0.28
CA LEU A 106 -4.02 8.95 1.63
C LEU A 106 -3.53 9.93 2.69
N PHE A 107 -2.43 10.63 2.43
CA PHE A 107 -1.92 11.68 3.30
C PHE A 107 -2.96 12.78 3.56
N ILE A 108 -3.55 13.36 2.50
CA ILE A 108 -4.59 14.40 2.63
C ILE A 108 -5.82 13.84 3.34
N THR A 109 -6.23 12.61 3.00
CA THR A 109 -7.40 11.97 3.60
C THR A 109 -7.20 11.70 5.10
N SER A 110 -5.96 11.54 5.55
CA SER A 110 -5.62 11.48 6.99
C SER A 110 -6.00 12.72 7.81
N PHE A 111 -6.17 13.88 7.16
CA PHE A 111 -6.64 15.10 7.80
C PHE A 111 -8.15 15.31 7.66
N ILE A 112 -8.76 14.76 6.61
CA ILE A 112 -10.21 14.88 6.35
C ILE A 112 -10.99 13.85 7.18
N ILE A 113 -10.46 12.62 7.28
CA ILE A 113 -11.11 11.48 7.93
C ILE A 113 -10.08 10.78 8.86
N PRO A 114 -9.58 11.49 9.89
CA PRO A 114 -8.46 11.05 10.71
C PRO A 114 -8.70 9.72 11.43
N GLN A 115 -9.95 9.39 11.77
CA GLN A 115 -10.30 8.15 12.47
C GLN A 115 -9.95 6.87 11.69
N TYR A 116 -9.82 6.95 10.36
CA TYR A 116 -9.46 5.79 9.52
C TYR A 116 -8.08 5.91 8.87
N TYR A 117 -7.61 7.14 8.61
CA TYR A 117 -6.43 7.37 7.78
C TYR A 117 -5.24 7.99 8.53
N ARG A 118 -5.41 8.41 9.79
CA ARG A 118 -4.30 8.96 10.60
C ARG A 118 -3.30 7.90 11.03
N LYS A 119 -3.78 6.69 11.35
CA LYS A 119 -2.98 5.49 11.56
C LYS A 119 -3.50 4.42 10.61
N TYR A 120 -2.89 4.34 9.45
CA TYR A 120 -3.41 3.58 8.31
C TYR A 120 -2.91 2.14 8.33
N GLU A 121 -3.81 1.18 8.26
CA GLU A 121 -3.47 -0.23 8.13
C GLU A 121 -3.39 -0.61 6.64
N LEU A 122 -2.20 -1.04 6.21
CA LEU A 122 -1.88 -1.32 4.81
C LEU A 122 -2.46 -2.67 4.39
N ARG A 123 -3.00 -2.73 3.17
CA ARG A 123 -3.52 -3.96 2.54
C ARG A 123 -2.49 -4.59 1.63
N ASP A 124 -1.63 -3.79 1.00
CA ASP A 124 -0.42 -4.27 0.35
C ASP A 124 0.60 -4.73 1.38
N TYR A 125 0.78 -6.06 1.46
CA TYR A 125 1.72 -6.66 2.40
C TYR A 125 3.16 -6.20 2.16
N ARG A 126 3.52 -5.78 0.93
CA ARG A 126 4.87 -5.34 0.62
C ARG A 126 5.19 -4.02 1.30
N LEU A 127 4.27 -3.07 1.19
CA LEU A 127 4.39 -1.78 1.89
C LEU A 127 4.30 -1.97 3.41
N ALA A 128 3.49 -2.91 3.88
CA ALA A 128 3.41 -3.24 5.30
C ALA A 128 4.72 -3.80 5.85
N ILE A 129 5.37 -4.72 5.12
CA ILE A 129 6.71 -5.23 5.43
C ILE A 129 7.73 -4.10 5.38
N GLU A 130 7.70 -3.26 4.34
CA GLU A 130 8.62 -2.13 4.24
C GLU A 130 8.50 -1.22 5.46
N ARG A 131 7.28 -0.78 5.81
CA ARG A 131 7.03 0.07 6.96
C ARG A 131 7.48 -0.57 8.28
N GLY A 132 7.25 -1.87 8.48
CA GLY A 132 7.75 -2.61 9.64
C GLY A 132 7.03 -2.36 10.96
N VAL A 133 5.86 -1.68 10.95
CA VAL A 133 5.02 -1.48 12.14
C VAL A 133 3.55 -1.79 11.84
N GLY A 134 2.86 -2.36 12.84
CA GLY A 134 1.46 -2.72 12.73
C GLY A 134 0.84 -3.19 14.05
N LEU A 135 -0.43 -3.59 13.99
CA LEU A 135 -1.12 -4.34 15.04
C LEU A 135 -1.16 -5.83 14.66
N CYS A 136 -1.73 -6.68 15.52
CA CYS A 136 -1.98 -8.10 15.22
C CYS A 136 -2.70 -8.31 13.88
N SER A 137 -3.64 -7.43 13.52
CA SER A 137 -4.34 -7.45 12.23
C SER A 137 -3.42 -7.20 11.04
N GLN A 138 -2.42 -6.32 11.16
CA GLN A 138 -1.41 -6.10 10.12
C GLN A 138 -0.56 -7.35 9.89
N HIS A 139 -0.17 -8.05 10.97
CA HIS A 139 0.55 -9.33 10.88
C HIS A 139 -0.28 -10.39 10.15
N ALA A 140 -1.56 -10.52 10.51
CA ALA A 140 -2.49 -11.46 9.87
C ALA A 140 -2.70 -11.15 8.38
N ILE A 141 -2.83 -9.87 8.01
CA ILE A 141 -2.92 -9.42 6.61
C ILE A 141 -1.68 -9.85 5.82
N ILE A 142 -0.49 -9.57 6.35
CA ILE A 142 0.77 -9.90 5.67
C ILE A 142 0.87 -11.40 5.41
N VAL A 143 0.63 -12.22 6.44
CA VAL A 143 0.67 -13.68 6.32
C VAL A 143 -0.36 -14.18 5.30
N ALA A 144 -1.61 -13.72 5.40
CA ALA A 144 -2.68 -14.18 4.52
C ALA A 144 -2.42 -13.83 3.05
N GLU A 145 -1.97 -12.61 2.76
CA GLU A 145 -1.70 -12.15 1.38
C GLU A 145 -0.46 -12.85 0.77
N ILE A 146 0.60 -13.08 1.56
CA ILE A 146 1.76 -13.86 1.08
C ILE A 146 1.34 -15.29 0.71
N LEU A 147 0.54 -15.94 1.55
CA LEU A 147 0.06 -17.30 1.28
C LEU A 147 -0.82 -17.36 0.05
N LYS A 148 -1.70 -16.36 -0.10
CA LYS A 148 -2.55 -16.21 -1.28
C LYS A 148 -1.73 -16.03 -2.55
N GLU A 149 -0.68 -15.22 -2.53
CA GLU A 149 0.23 -15.05 -3.67
C GLU A 149 0.93 -16.37 -4.04
N LYS A 150 1.20 -17.24 -3.06
CA LYS A 150 1.75 -18.58 -3.27
C LYS A 150 0.70 -19.65 -3.60
N GLY A 151 -0.56 -19.26 -3.84
CA GLY A 151 -1.66 -20.18 -4.18
C GLY A 151 -2.09 -21.08 -3.02
N ILE A 152 -1.77 -20.72 -1.78
CA ILE A 152 -2.20 -21.44 -0.58
C ILE A 152 -3.47 -20.78 -0.04
N GLU A 153 -4.53 -21.57 0.11
CA GLU A 153 -5.79 -21.06 0.64
C GLU A 153 -5.59 -20.55 2.08
N SER A 154 -5.92 -19.29 2.30
CA SER A 154 -5.68 -18.57 3.55
C SER A 154 -6.84 -17.64 3.89
N GLY A 155 -6.88 -17.21 5.14
CA GLY A 155 -7.84 -16.24 5.63
C GLY A 155 -7.35 -15.52 6.87
N ILE A 156 -8.17 -14.57 7.32
CA ILE A 156 -7.97 -13.79 8.53
C ILE A 156 -9.11 -14.14 9.48
N MET A 157 -8.78 -14.48 10.73
CA MET A 157 -9.76 -14.70 11.78
C MET A 157 -9.67 -13.58 12.81
N THR A 158 -10.81 -12.94 13.08
CA THR A 158 -10.94 -11.94 14.14
C THR A 158 -11.47 -12.59 15.41
N LEU A 159 -10.78 -12.35 16.50
CA LEU A 159 -11.20 -12.58 17.87
C LEU A 159 -11.48 -11.21 18.53
N PRO A 160 -12.13 -11.15 19.71
CA PRO A 160 -12.49 -9.87 20.33
C PRO A 160 -11.33 -8.89 20.53
N ASP A 161 -10.17 -9.39 20.96
CA ASP A 161 -8.97 -8.57 21.23
C ASP A 161 -7.73 -9.09 20.47
N HIS A 162 -7.93 -9.88 19.42
CA HIS A 162 -6.82 -10.46 18.65
C HIS A 162 -7.21 -10.75 17.20
N VAL A 163 -6.25 -10.70 16.28
CA VAL A 163 -6.47 -11.02 14.87
C VAL A 163 -5.31 -11.87 14.38
N ILE A 164 -5.64 -12.99 13.74
CA ILE A 164 -4.69 -14.04 13.35
C ILE A 164 -4.93 -14.46 11.91
N ALA A 165 -3.91 -15.05 11.28
CA ALA A 165 -4.07 -15.69 9.99
C ALA A 165 -4.41 -17.18 10.17
N ILE A 166 -5.09 -17.74 9.18
CA ILE A 166 -5.36 -19.17 9.07
C ILE A 166 -4.99 -19.65 7.67
N ALA A 167 -4.56 -20.89 7.55
CA ALA A 167 -4.11 -21.44 6.28
C ALA A 167 -4.44 -22.92 6.14
N ARG A 168 -4.80 -23.33 4.93
CA ARG A 168 -5.02 -24.74 4.60
C ARG A 168 -3.69 -25.43 4.33
N VAL A 169 -3.39 -26.43 5.14
CA VAL A 169 -2.14 -27.21 5.08
C VAL A 169 -2.26 -28.35 4.07
N ASP A 170 -3.38 -29.07 4.12
CA ASP A 170 -3.63 -30.24 3.28
C ASP A 170 -5.01 -30.11 2.64
N ASP A 171 -5.02 -30.02 1.31
CA ASP A 171 -6.24 -29.85 0.51
C ASP A 171 -7.12 -31.11 0.54
N GLY A 172 -6.50 -32.30 0.66
CA GLY A 172 -7.20 -33.59 0.68
C GLY A 172 -7.83 -33.91 2.05
N ARG A 173 -7.27 -33.38 3.14
CA ARG A 173 -7.77 -33.58 4.52
C ARG A 173 -8.60 -32.42 5.05
N ASN A 174 -8.72 -31.33 4.29
CA ASN A 174 -9.30 -30.07 4.74
C ASN A 174 -8.70 -29.62 6.10
N GLU A 175 -7.38 -29.80 6.25
CA GLU A 175 -6.66 -29.49 7.48
C GLU A 175 -6.27 -28.01 7.47
N TRP A 176 -6.69 -27.28 8.51
CA TRP A 176 -6.41 -25.85 8.69
C TRP A 176 -5.54 -25.64 9.91
N TRP A 177 -4.55 -24.77 9.80
CA TRP A 177 -3.72 -24.33 10.92
C TRP A 177 -3.93 -22.84 11.19
N VAL A 178 -3.72 -22.45 12.44
CA VAL A 178 -3.67 -21.04 12.87
C VAL A 178 -2.22 -20.56 12.86
N LEU A 179 -2.01 -19.40 12.25
CA LEU A 179 -0.72 -18.73 12.11
C LEU A 179 -0.78 -17.39 12.84
N ASP A 180 -0.32 -17.37 14.09
CA ASP A 180 -0.28 -16.18 14.92
C ASP A 180 1.09 -15.51 14.82
N ALA A 181 1.27 -14.70 13.77
CA ALA A 181 2.53 -14.00 13.54
C ALA A 181 2.77 -12.81 14.48
N ASP A 182 1.76 -12.33 15.20
CA ASP A 182 1.95 -11.32 16.23
C ASP A 182 2.75 -11.91 17.40
N TYR A 183 2.46 -13.17 17.76
CA TYR A 183 3.16 -13.92 18.80
C TYR A 183 4.23 -14.90 18.27
N GLY A 184 4.41 -14.97 16.95
CA GLY A 184 5.35 -15.92 16.34
C GLY A 184 5.01 -17.40 16.57
N VAL A 185 3.72 -17.74 16.77
CA VAL A 185 3.23 -19.09 17.09
C VAL A 185 2.48 -19.69 15.90
N VAL A 186 2.80 -20.95 15.59
CA VAL A 186 2.02 -21.79 14.66
C VAL A 186 1.29 -22.83 15.49
N LEU A 187 -0.02 -22.91 15.34
CA LEU A 187 -0.86 -23.91 16.00
C LEU A 187 -1.30 -24.94 14.95
N PRO A 188 -0.92 -26.23 15.10
CA PRO A 188 -1.32 -27.29 14.18
C PRO A 188 -2.77 -27.75 14.43
N HIS A 189 -3.66 -26.78 14.65
CA HIS A 189 -5.06 -26.97 14.98
C HIS A 189 -5.90 -25.92 14.23
N GLY A 190 -7.08 -26.34 13.80
CA GLY A 190 -8.01 -25.46 13.12
C GLY A 190 -8.76 -24.54 14.08
N PRO A 191 -9.35 -23.42 13.60
CA PRO A 191 -10.15 -22.52 14.42
C PRO A 191 -11.27 -23.19 15.22
N GLU A 192 -11.98 -24.15 14.60
CA GLU A 192 -13.09 -24.85 15.25
C GLU A 192 -12.63 -25.86 16.31
N GLU A 193 -11.44 -26.43 16.16
CA GLU A 193 -10.85 -27.32 17.16
C GLU A 193 -10.41 -26.52 18.38
N ILE A 194 -9.65 -25.44 18.16
CA ILE A 194 -9.21 -24.54 19.22
C ILE A 194 -10.41 -23.96 19.98
N LYS A 195 -11.46 -23.55 19.27
CA LYS A 195 -12.67 -23.01 19.93
C LYS A 195 -13.35 -24.03 20.85
N LYS A 196 -13.33 -25.32 20.52
CA LYS A 196 -13.92 -26.39 21.35
C LYS A 196 -13.05 -26.72 22.56
N THR A 197 -11.74 -26.60 22.42
CA THR A 197 -10.80 -26.88 23.51
C THR A 197 -9.69 -25.83 23.52
N PRO A 198 -9.96 -24.60 24.02
CA PRO A 198 -9.02 -23.49 23.90
C PRO A 198 -7.68 -23.74 24.61
N ASP A 199 -7.67 -24.55 25.66
CA ASP A 199 -6.46 -24.87 26.43
C ASP A 199 -5.38 -25.58 25.60
N ILE A 200 -5.73 -26.16 24.43
CA ILE A 200 -4.75 -26.82 23.55
C ILE A 200 -3.67 -25.85 23.02
N ILE A 201 -3.91 -24.54 23.05
CA ILE A 201 -2.93 -23.56 22.58
C ILE A 201 -1.80 -23.33 23.60
N ALA A 202 -2.06 -23.55 24.89
CA ALA A 202 -1.17 -23.13 25.97
C ALA A 202 0.27 -23.69 25.84
N PRO A 203 0.50 -24.96 25.48
CA PRO A 203 1.85 -25.48 25.29
C PRO A 203 2.64 -24.73 24.21
N TYR A 204 2.00 -24.28 23.14
CA TYR A 204 2.66 -23.60 22.01
C TYR A 204 3.14 -22.21 22.40
N TYR A 205 2.30 -21.42 23.07
CA TYR A 205 2.69 -20.10 23.57
C TYR A 205 3.72 -20.21 24.69
N ARG A 206 3.58 -21.17 25.61
CA ARG A 206 4.57 -21.43 26.66
C ARG A 206 5.95 -21.78 26.09
N SER A 207 5.99 -22.56 25.00
CA SER A 207 7.25 -22.90 24.32
C SER A 207 7.97 -21.69 23.70
N ARG A 208 7.25 -20.58 23.48
CA ARG A 208 7.80 -19.29 23.03
C ARG A 208 8.18 -18.36 24.17
N GLY A 209 7.99 -18.77 25.42
CA GLY A 209 8.36 -18.00 26.60
C GLY A 209 7.30 -17.02 27.09
N TYR A 210 6.07 -17.08 26.57
CA TYR A 210 4.97 -16.25 27.08
C TYR A 210 4.54 -16.69 28.48
N ASP A 211 4.24 -15.71 29.35
CA ASP A 211 3.80 -15.96 30.71
C ASP A 211 2.35 -16.50 30.80
N GLU A 212 2.01 -17.07 31.95
CA GLU A 212 0.68 -17.68 32.18
C GLU A 212 -0.48 -16.69 32.10
N ARG A 213 -0.26 -15.39 32.38
CA ARG A 213 -1.31 -14.37 32.28
C ARG A 213 -1.64 -14.07 30.82
N THR A 214 -0.62 -13.94 29.99
CA THR A 214 -0.74 -13.78 28.54
C THR A 214 -1.41 -15.01 27.93
N ILE A 215 -0.96 -16.21 28.30
CA ILE A 215 -1.56 -17.47 27.86
C ILE A 215 -3.04 -17.55 28.27
N ALA A 216 -3.40 -17.27 29.52
CA ALA A 216 -4.78 -17.30 29.98
C ALA A 216 -5.68 -16.31 29.21
N THR A 217 -5.14 -15.14 28.87
CA THR A 217 -5.85 -14.12 28.07
C THR A 217 -6.10 -14.63 26.66
N LEU A 218 -5.09 -15.19 26.01
CA LEU A 218 -5.19 -15.78 24.68
C LEU A 218 -6.18 -16.95 24.67
N THR A 219 -6.05 -17.90 25.59
CA THR A 219 -6.97 -19.03 25.75
C THR A 219 -8.42 -18.56 25.87
N SER A 220 -8.66 -17.54 26.69
CA SER A 220 -9.99 -16.92 26.79
C SER A 220 -10.47 -16.36 25.46
N ASN A 221 -9.61 -15.64 24.73
CA ASN A 221 -9.96 -15.04 23.45
C ASN A 221 -10.23 -16.08 22.35
N TYR A 222 -9.44 -17.14 22.30
CA TYR A 222 -9.63 -18.26 21.37
C TYR A 222 -10.92 -19.05 21.63
N GLY A 223 -11.39 -19.11 22.89
CA GLY A 223 -12.68 -19.69 23.25
C GLY A 223 -13.89 -18.83 22.89
N LYS A 224 -13.71 -17.54 22.59
CA LYS A 224 -14.81 -16.63 22.23
C LYS A 224 -15.20 -16.78 20.76
N LYS A 225 -16.38 -16.26 20.41
CA LYS A 225 -16.87 -16.26 19.03
C LYS A 225 -16.04 -15.31 18.16
N GLY A 226 -15.29 -15.86 17.23
CA GLY A 226 -14.61 -15.11 16.17
C GLY A 226 -15.36 -15.11 14.83
N LYS A 227 -14.81 -14.39 13.85
CA LYS A 227 -15.27 -14.39 12.46
C LYS A 227 -14.09 -14.67 11.53
N VAL A 228 -14.31 -15.55 10.56
CA VAL A 228 -13.31 -15.92 9.55
C VAL A 228 -13.62 -15.19 8.24
N TYR A 229 -12.58 -14.62 7.63
CA TYR A 229 -12.59 -13.96 6.33
C TYR A 229 -11.60 -14.70 5.42
N LEU A 230 -12.11 -15.54 4.53
CA LEU A 230 -11.30 -16.22 3.51
C LEU A 230 -10.92 -15.23 2.38
N ASP A 231 -9.93 -15.56 1.55
CA ASP A 231 -9.43 -14.71 0.46
C ASP A 231 -8.69 -13.44 0.96
N GLY A 232 -8.04 -13.56 2.13
CA GLY A 232 -7.10 -12.59 2.68
C GLY A 232 -7.68 -11.19 2.99
N ALA A 233 -6.88 -10.16 2.71
CA ALA A 233 -7.19 -8.76 3.03
C ALA A 233 -8.44 -8.24 2.30
N LYS A 234 -8.73 -8.77 1.12
CA LYS A 234 -9.85 -8.37 0.27
C LYS A 234 -11.21 -8.56 0.95
N ASN A 235 -11.42 -9.63 1.69
CA ASN A 235 -12.70 -9.87 2.38
C ASN A 235 -12.69 -9.35 3.82
N TYR A 236 -11.53 -9.26 4.45
CA TYR A 236 -11.38 -8.69 5.78
C TYR A 236 -11.71 -7.18 5.81
N GLY A 237 -11.24 -6.44 4.80
CA GLY A 237 -11.38 -4.97 4.74
C GLY A 237 -11.72 -4.46 3.35
N SER A 238 -12.72 -5.07 2.68
CA SER A 238 -12.97 -4.89 1.23
C SER A 238 -13.00 -3.45 0.72
N LYS A 239 -13.69 -2.55 1.44
CA LYS A 239 -13.74 -1.13 1.03
C LYS A 239 -12.37 -0.47 1.08
N ILE A 240 -11.58 -0.73 2.13
CA ILE A 240 -10.24 -0.17 2.30
C ILE A 240 -9.28 -0.82 1.30
N TYR A 241 -9.39 -2.12 1.06
CA TYR A 241 -8.60 -2.85 0.05
C TYR A 241 -8.70 -2.21 -1.33
N TRP A 242 -9.92 -2.00 -1.84
CA TRP A 242 -10.10 -1.38 -3.16
C TRP A 242 -9.78 0.11 -3.17
N ALA A 243 -10.03 0.82 -2.07
CA ALA A 243 -9.65 2.23 -1.95
C ALA A 243 -8.12 2.40 -2.00
N GLU A 244 -7.37 1.59 -1.26
CA GLU A 244 -5.90 1.60 -1.28
C GLU A 244 -5.39 1.40 -2.70
N ALA A 245 -5.78 0.30 -3.35
CA ALA A 245 -5.40 -0.01 -4.73
C ALA A 245 -5.74 1.12 -5.71
N ALA A 246 -6.93 1.72 -5.59
CA ALA A 246 -7.32 2.86 -6.41
C ALA A 246 -6.43 4.08 -6.16
N THR A 247 -6.10 4.40 -4.90
CA THR A 247 -5.24 5.56 -4.61
C THR A 247 -3.85 5.41 -5.20
N TYR A 248 -3.23 4.22 -5.13
CA TYR A 248 -1.91 3.96 -5.72
C TYR A 248 -1.89 4.05 -7.25
N ILE A 249 -3.05 3.98 -7.91
CA ILE A 249 -3.18 4.27 -9.34
C ILE A 249 -3.44 5.78 -9.56
N LEU A 250 -4.35 6.37 -8.77
CA LEU A 250 -4.80 7.74 -8.95
C LEU A 250 -3.72 8.79 -8.66
N VAL A 251 -2.75 8.48 -7.81
CA VAL A 251 -1.58 9.35 -7.58
C VAL A 251 -0.77 9.64 -8.86
N TRP A 252 -0.88 8.79 -9.89
CA TRP A 252 -0.24 9.01 -11.19
C TRP A 252 -1.19 9.63 -12.21
N ILE A 253 -2.45 9.21 -12.21
CA ILE A 253 -3.46 9.68 -13.18
C ILE A 253 -3.79 11.15 -12.95
N ILE A 254 -4.07 11.56 -11.69
CA ILE A 254 -4.51 12.93 -11.38
C ILE A 254 -3.46 13.97 -11.83
N PRO A 255 -2.17 13.83 -11.50
CA PRO A 255 -1.17 14.78 -11.97
C PRO A 255 -1.01 14.78 -13.49
N GLY A 256 -1.12 13.62 -14.13
CA GLY A 256 -1.15 13.51 -15.59
C GLY A 256 -2.26 14.35 -16.22
N LEU A 257 -3.48 14.24 -15.69
CA LEU A 257 -4.64 15.01 -16.15
C LEU A 257 -4.44 16.53 -15.95
N LEU A 258 -3.84 16.95 -14.83
CA LEU A 258 -3.57 18.36 -14.54
C LEU A 258 -2.63 19.02 -15.57
N MET A 259 -1.76 18.24 -16.22
CA MET A 259 -0.80 18.76 -17.19
C MET A 259 -1.38 18.89 -18.62
N ILE A 260 -2.47 18.19 -18.96
CA ILE A 260 -3.03 18.13 -20.32
C ILE A 260 -3.36 19.51 -20.93
N PRO A 261 -4.05 20.44 -20.23
CA PRO A 261 -4.50 21.68 -20.86
C PRO A 261 -3.36 22.53 -21.44
N LEU A 262 -2.21 22.57 -20.75
CA LEU A 262 -1.04 23.33 -21.21
C LEU A 262 -0.34 22.62 -22.37
N ILE A 263 -0.23 21.28 -22.33
CA ILE A 263 0.37 20.47 -23.40
C ILE A 263 -0.43 20.62 -24.70
N VAL A 264 -1.76 20.51 -24.65
CA VAL A 264 -2.65 20.67 -25.81
C VAL A 264 -2.57 22.11 -26.36
N ALA A 265 -2.56 23.12 -25.50
CA ALA A 265 -2.44 24.52 -25.90
C ALA A 265 -1.07 24.87 -26.52
N ALA A 266 -0.01 24.10 -26.20
CA ALA A 266 1.30 24.23 -26.83
C ALA A 266 1.35 23.53 -28.20
N GLY A 267 0.78 22.32 -28.31
CA GLY A 267 0.74 21.55 -29.56
C GLY A 267 -0.07 22.21 -30.67
N THR A 268 -1.23 22.79 -30.33
CA THR A 268 -2.08 23.54 -31.28
C THR A 268 -1.39 24.79 -31.82
N ARG A 269 -0.63 25.52 -30.98
CA ARG A 269 0.17 26.68 -31.42
C ARG A 269 1.31 26.30 -32.37
N LYS A 270 1.97 25.16 -32.14
CA LYS A 270 2.99 24.65 -33.07
C LYS A 270 2.38 24.30 -34.43
N LYS A 271 1.23 23.62 -34.48
CA LYS A 271 0.53 23.29 -35.75
C LYS A 271 0.12 24.54 -36.54
N LEU A 272 -0.42 25.57 -35.88
CA LEU A 272 -0.80 26.83 -36.54
C LEU A 272 0.42 27.59 -37.10
N ARG A 273 1.54 27.61 -36.38
CA ARG A 273 2.80 28.22 -36.87
C ARG A 273 3.41 27.43 -38.03
N ALA A 274 3.35 26.10 -38.01
CA ALA A 274 3.83 25.25 -39.09
C ALA A 274 2.97 25.38 -40.37
N GLY A 275 1.65 25.50 -40.25
CA GLY A 275 0.74 25.71 -41.39
C GLY A 275 0.83 27.10 -42.02
N SER A 276 1.18 28.13 -41.25
CA SER A 276 1.36 29.50 -41.75
C SER A 276 2.65 29.72 -42.55
N GLY A 277 3.63 28.81 -42.46
CA GLY A 277 4.91 28.91 -43.18
C GLY A 277 4.83 28.53 -44.66
N TYR A 278 3.72 27.95 -45.12
CA TYR A 278 3.55 27.50 -46.51
C TYR A 278 2.85 28.52 -47.43
N PHE A 279 2.47 29.70 -46.93
CA PHE A 279 1.64 30.65 -47.70
C PHE A 279 2.32 31.97 -48.10
N THR A 280 3.62 32.15 -47.86
CA THR A 280 4.35 33.41 -48.17
C THR A 280 5.31 33.31 -49.35
N GLY A 281 5.04 32.43 -50.33
CA GLY A 281 5.92 32.19 -51.49
C GLY A 281 5.23 32.19 -52.85
N ARG A 282 4.44 33.22 -53.21
CA ARG A 282 4.09 33.54 -54.60
C ARG A 282 3.55 34.97 -54.73
N ARG A 283 4.45 35.95 -54.78
CA ARG A 283 4.27 37.20 -55.52
C ARG A 283 5.50 37.38 -56.39
N THR A 284 5.53 36.69 -57.52
CA THR A 284 6.38 37.09 -58.64
C THR A 284 5.66 38.23 -59.35
N ALA A 285 6.40 39.33 -59.48
CA ALA A 285 6.03 40.52 -60.22
C ALA A 285 5.64 40.19 -61.67
N SER A 286 4.60 40.85 -62.17
CA SER A 286 4.47 41.15 -63.59
C SER A 286 4.18 42.64 -63.72
N GLY A 287 5.24 43.41 -63.95
CA GLY A 287 5.10 44.72 -64.57
C GLY A 287 4.63 44.53 -66.01
N ALA A 288 3.72 45.38 -66.43
CA ALA A 288 3.49 45.69 -67.84
C ALA A 288 2.92 47.11 -67.90
N GLU A 289 3.80 48.04 -68.22
CA GLU A 289 3.47 49.34 -68.79
C GLU A 289 2.71 49.13 -70.10
N CYS A 290 1.63 49.88 -70.33
CA CYS A 290 1.09 50.12 -71.66
C CYS A 290 0.79 51.61 -71.81
N TYR A 291 1.69 52.30 -72.50
CA TYR A 291 1.43 53.53 -73.24
C TYR A 291 0.38 53.28 -74.33
N GLY A 292 -0.50 54.26 -74.59
CA GLY A 292 -1.45 54.18 -75.69
C GLY A 292 -2.35 55.41 -75.80
N SER A 293 -1.89 56.37 -76.59
CA SER A 293 -2.58 57.57 -77.09
C SER A 293 -3.87 57.28 -77.87
N SER A 294 -4.89 58.14 -77.72
CA SER A 294 -5.61 58.77 -78.86
C SER A 294 -6.84 59.58 -78.39
N THR A 295 -6.79 60.90 -78.59
CA THR A 295 -7.94 61.80 -78.90
C THR A 295 -8.57 61.38 -80.24
N PRO A 296 -9.90 61.60 -80.51
CA PRO A 296 -10.40 62.95 -80.84
C PRO A 296 -11.87 63.24 -80.43
N GLY A 297 -12.21 64.53 -80.37
CA GLY A 297 -13.59 65.04 -80.22
C GLY A 297 -13.64 66.34 -79.44
#